data_AF-A0A523YBK9-F1
#
_entry.id   AF-A0A523YBK9-F1
#
_cell.length_a   1.000
_cell.length_b   1.000
_cell.length_c   1.000
_cell.angle_alpha   90.00
_cell.angle_beta   90.00
_cell.angle_gamma   90.00
#
_symmetry.space_group_name_H-M   'P 1'
#
loop_
_entity.id
_entity.type
_entity.pdbx_description
1 polymer ?
#
loop_
_entity_poly.entity_id
_entity_poly.type
_entity_poly.pdbx_seq_one_letter_code
_entity_poly.pdbx_strand_id
1 'polypeptide(L)'
;MTKTTGTMTDKQRVEVLLRREKPDRVPIWPFSLGFSMVYTNTSIADAYNNPAVSLAAQRKTCQDFGWIFIPIMAYASFGAWEFGGNIRWPVGEFDMAPMVTRHPVNTEEDVWKLKVPDVKTAGIVPLQTEFYKLSSQESLDNEPFSALCYAGGPFTKAANIVGPDTFCKWLIKKPDAAHRVLRLITDFMKNLTEYWKDTLGIAGVLPWGADPSSSNQMISPKNFEEFALPYTKELNEKILSLGYKHIFCHICGEQNLNLPYWAQIPFGDPGLLSFGHEVDLETAADYFP
;
A
#
# COMPACT_ATOMS: atom_id res chain seq x y z
N MET A 1 -4.58 -3.40 -33.15
CA MET A 1 -5.55 -3.50 -32.05
C MET A 1 -6.12 -4.90 -32.05
N THR A 2 -5.67 -5.75 -31.14
CA THR A 2 -6.21 -7.09 -30.91
C THR A 2 -7.69 -6.97 -30.54
N LYS A 3 -8.57 -7.67 -31.25
CA LYS A 3 -10.00 -7.73 -30.91
C LYS A 3 -10.13 -8.29 -29.50
N THR A 4 -10.52 -7.46 -28.54
CA THR A 4 -10.90 -7.89 -27.20
C THR A 4 -12.16 -8.77 -27.32
N THR A 5 -12.01 -10.06 -27.07
CA THR A 5 -13.10 -11.06 -27.15
C THR A 5 -13.99 -11.09 -25.90
N GLY A 6 -13.77 -10.19 -24.94
CA GLY A 6 -14.54 -10.11 -23.70
C GLY A 6 -15.84 -9.33 -23.87
N THR A 7 -16.89 -9.75 -23.15
CA THR A 7 -18.20 -9.09 -23.11
C THR A 7 -18.31 -8.05 -22.00
N MET A 8 -17.33 -8.01 -21.08
CA MET A 8 -17.27 -7.05 -19.96
C MET A 8 -16.18 -5.99 -20.15
N THR A 9 -16.38 -4.80 -19.60
CA THR A 9 -15.29 -3.83 -19.36
C THR A 9 -14.42 -4.29 -18.19
N ASP A 10 -13.22 -3.72 -18.02
CA ASP A 10 -12.37 -4.08 -16.87
C ASP A 10 -12.99 -3.66 -15.53
N LYS A 11 -13.73 -2.54 -15.51
CA LYS A 11 -14.56 -2.15 -14.37
C LYS A 11 -15.62 -3.21 -14.04
N GLN A 12 -16.39 -3.65 -15.03
CA GLN A 12 -17.42 -4.69 -14.84
C GLN A 12 -16.84 -6.01 -14.32
N ARG A 13 -15.63 -6.40 -14.79
CA ARG A 13 -14.93 -7.60 -14.29
C ARG A 13 -14.65 -7.50 -12.80
N VAL A 14 -14.15 -6.35 -12.34
CA VAL A 14 -13.88 -6.13 -10.92
C VAL A 14 -15.18 -6.07 -10.12
N GLU A 15 -16.23 -5.41 -10.61
CA GLU A 15 -17.53 -5.37 -9.93
C GLU A 15 -18.16 -6.76 -9.76
N VAL A 16 -18.03 -7.64 -10.76
CA VAL A 16 -18.43 -9.05 -10.71
C VAL A 16 -17.60 -9.82 -9.69
N LEU A 17 -16.27 -9.64 -9.66
CA LEU A 17 -15.39 -10.26 -8.67
C LEU A 17 -15.73 -9.85 -7.24
N LEU A 18 -16.06 -8.57 -7.02
CA LEU A 18 -16.49 -8.07 -5.71
C LEU A 18 -17.83 -8.65 -5.25
N ARG A 19 -18.63 -9.22 -6.15
CA ARG A 19 -19.84 -10.00 -5.82
C ARG A 19 -19.60 -11.51 -5.72
N ARG A 20 -18.34 -11.95 -5.80
CA ARG A 20 -17.93 -13.36 -5.89
C ARG A 20 -18.54 -14.10 -7.09
N GLU A 21 -18.83 -13.37 -8.15
CA GLU A 21 -19.30 -13.92 -9.43
C GLU A 21 -18.11 -14.15 -10.37
N LYS A 22 -18.28 -15.01 -11.38
CA LYS A 22 -17.22 -15.33 -12.35
C LYS A 22 -17.16 -14.27 -13.47
N PRO A 23 -16.03 -13.56 -13.67
CA PRO A 23 -15.88 -12.65 -14.81
C PRO A 23 -15.72 -13.42 -16.12
N ASP A 24 -15.91 -12.74 -17.25
CA ASP A 24 -15.74 -13.30 -18.60
C ASP A 24 -14.28 -13.75 -18.90
N ARG A 25 -13.30 -13.17 -18.20
CA ARG A 25 -11.89 -13.59 -18.14
C ARG A 25 -11.22 -13.08 -16.87
N VAL A 26 -10.05 -13.63 -16.55
CA VAL A 26 -9.18 -13.10 -15.48
C VAL A 26 -8.74 -11.67 -15.84
N PRO A 27 -8.99 -10.67 -14.96
CA PRO A 27 -8.51 -9.33 -15.21
C PRO A 27 -6.99 -9.21 -15.01
N ILE A 28 -6.38 -8.26 -15.69
CA ILE A 28 -4.94 -7.99 -15.58
C ILE A 28 -4.75 -6.68 -14.83
N TRP A 29 -4.13 -6.76 -13.65
CA TRP A 29 -3.90 -5.63 -12.76
C TRP A 29 -2.45 -5.63 -12.25
N PRO A 30 -1.52 -5.01 -13.00
CA PRO A 30 -0.12 -4.95 -12.62
C PRO A 30 0.19 -3.76 -11.70
N PHE A 31 1.24 -3.90 -10.87
CA PHE A 31 1.90 -2.75 -10.24
C PHE A 31 2.93 -2.15 -11.21
N SER A 32 2.51 -1.18 -12.03
CA SER A 32 3.31 -0.69 -13.17
C SER A 32 3.83 0.74 -13.04
N LEU A 33 3.84 1.36 -11.85
CA LEU A 33 4.20 2.77 -11.62
C LEU A 33 5.46 3.24 -12.39
N GLY A 34 6.61 2.60 -12.16
CA GLY A 34 7.86 2.97 -12.83
C GLY A 34 7.84 2.67 -14.34
N PHE A 35 7.25 1.53 -14.72
CA PHE A 35 7.09 1.15 -16.13
C PHE A 35 6.25 2.18 -16.89
N SER A 36 5.17 2.67 -16.29
CA SER A 36 4.31 3.69 -16.89
C SER A 36 5.08 4.97 -17.21
N MET A 37 6.00 5.40 -16.34
CA MET A 37 6.81 6.59 -16.60
C MET A 37 7.74 6.38 -17.79
N VAL A 38 8.48 5.26 -17.79
CA VAL A 38 9.41 4.92 -18.89
C VAL A 38 8.65 4.79 -20.21
N TYR A 39 7.49 4.12 -20.20
CA TYR A 39 6.64 3.93 -21.37
C TYR A 39 6.17 5.25 -22.00
N THR A 40 5.92 6.27 -21.17
CA THR A 40 5.50 7.60 -21.64
C THR A 40 6.64 8.61 -21.79
N ASN A 41 7.90 8.15 -21.73
CA ASN A 41 9.11 8.99 -21.79
C ASN A 41 9.16 10.10 -20.73
N THR A 42 8.73 9.79 -19.51
CA THR A 42 8.82 10.69 -18.33
C THR A 42 9.80 10.12 -17.29
N SER A 43 10.15 10.92 -16.27
CA SER A 43 11.08 10.45 -15.24
C SER A 43 10.39 9.48 -14.28
N ILE A 44 11.10 8.46 -13.79
CA ILE A 44 10.60 7.60 -12.70
C ILE A 44 10.29 8.44 -11.45
N ALA A 45 11.03 9.53 -11.22
CA ALA A 45 10.75 10.46 -10.12
C ALA A 45 9.35 11.10 -10.23
N ASP A 46 8.88 11.38 -11.45
CA ASP A 46 7.56 11.99 -11.69
C ASP A 46 6.41 11.12 -11.16
N ALA A 47 6.60 9.79 -11.09
CA ALA A 47 5.60 8.89 -10.50
C ALA A 47 5.25 9.25 -9.05
N TYR A 48 6.20 9.88 -8.33
CA TYR A 48 6.13 10.14 -6.90
C TYR A 48 6.03 11.63 -6.55
N ASN A 49 6.47 12.53 -7.44
CA ASN A 49 6.56 13.96 -7.14
C ASN A 49 5.83 14.88 -8.13
N ASN A 50 5.20 14.33 -9.18
CA ASN A 50 4.46 15.10 -10.16
C ASN A 50 3.07 14.47 -10.40
N PRO A 51 2.05 14.87 -9.62
CA PRO A 51 0.70 14.28 -9.66
C PRO A 51 0.08 14.19 -11.05
N ALA A 52 0.11 15.28 -11.82
CA ALA A 52 -0.49 15.33 -13.15
C ALA A 52 0.23 14.40 -14.14
N VAL A 53 1.56 14.40 -14.14
CA VAL A 53 2.35 13.53 -15.03
C VAL A 53 2.19 12.07 -14.65
N SER A 54 2.23 11.74 -13.35
CA SER A 54 2.04 10.38 -12.85
C SER A 54 0.69 9.81 -13.28
N LEU A 55 -0.38 10.60 -13.12
CA LEU A 55 -1.74 10.18 -13.48
C LEU A 55 -1.89 9.94 -14.99
N ALA A 56 -1.42 10.90 -15.80
CA ALA A 56 -1.50 10.79 -17.26
C ALA A 56 -0.72 9.58 -17.79
N ALA A 57 0.47 9.32 -17.25
CA ALA A 57 1.32 8.21 -17.65
C ALA A 57 0.71 6.85 -17.27
N GLN A 58 0.19 6.71 -16.04
CA GLN A 58 -0.49 5.50 -15.60
C GLN A 58 -1.72 5.21 -16.46
N ARG A 59 -2.57 6.22 -16.71
CA ARG A 59 -3.78 6.09 -17.55
C ARG A 59 -3.45 5.64 -18.96
N LYS A 60 -2.55 6.35 -19.63
CA LYS A 60 -2.12 6.02 -20.99
C LYS A 60 -1.61 4.58 -21.08
N THR A 61 -0.75 4.19 -20.14
CA THR A 61 -0.17 2.84 -20.12
C THR A 61 -1.27 1.78 -19.94
N CYS A 62 -2.14 1.91 -18.96
CA CYS A 62 -3.21 0.93 -18.75
C CYS A 62 -4.19 0.85 -19.92
N GLN A 63 -4.48 1.98 -20.58
CA GLN A 63 -5.32 2.01 -21.79
C GLN A 63 -4.66 1.27 -22.97
N ASP A 64 -3.39 1.56 -23.25
CA ASP A 64 -2.67 0.98 -24.39
C ASP A 64 -2.47 -0.54 -24.25
N PHE A 65 -2.36 -1.04 -23.02
CA PHE A 65 -2.16 -2.46 -22.72
C PHE A 65 -3.45 -3.23 -22.37
N GLY A 66 -4.59 -2.55 -22.23
CA GLY A 66 -5.85 -3.18 -21.83
C GLY A 66 -5.81 -3.75 -20.40
N TRP A 67 -5.21 -2.98 -19.48
CA TRP A 67 -5.11 -3.30 -18.06
C TRP A 67 -6.15 -2.56 -17.25
N ILE A 68 -6.49 -3.13 -16.08
CA ILE A 68 -7.14 -2.37 -15.02
C ILE A 68 -6.25 -1.18 -14.68
N PHE A 69 -6.85 -0.01 -14.60
CA PHE A 69 -6.25 1.18 -14.07
C PHE A 69 -6.82 1.46 -12.69
N ILE A 70 -5.95 1.55 -11.67
CA ILE A 70 -6.33 2.19 -10.41
C ILE A 70 -5.27 3.26 -10.10
N PRO A 71 -5.69 4.53 -9.92
CA PRO A 71 -4.78 5.62 -9.59
C PRO A 71 -4.07 5.35 -8.27
N ILE A 72 -2.73 5.33 -8.31
CA ILE A 72 -1.88 5.24 -7.13
C ILE A 72 -0.73 6.24 -7.20
N MET A 73 -0.47 6.91 -6.08
CA MET A 73 0.78 7.60 -5.82
C MET A 73 1.25 7.17 -4.43
N ALA A 74 2.26 6.31 -4.36
CA ALA A 74 2.78 5.79 -3.10
C ALA A 74 4.20 5.26 -3.30
N TYR A 75 4.94 5.03 -2.21
CA TYR A 75 6.29 4.47 -2.26
C TYR A 75 6.55 3.56 -1.06
N ALA A 76 7.46 2.59 -1.22
CA ALA A 76 7.74 1.58 -0.19
C ALA A 76 8.38 2.17 1.08
N SER A 77 9.14 3.26 0.94
CA SER A 77 9.86 3.93 2.04
C SER A 77 8.97 4.84 2.92
N PHE A 78 7.65 4.79 2.75
CA PHE A 78 6.68 5.54 3.54
C PHE A 78 6.87 5.28 5.04
N GLY A 79 6.70 6.32 5.86
CA GLY A 79 6.93 6.33 7.29
C GLY A 79 8.15 7.16 7.64
N ALA A 80 9.22 7.09 6.85
CA ALA A 80 10.45 7.86 7.13
C ALA A 80 10.22 9.37 6.97
N TRP A 81 9.78 9.82 5.79
CA TRP A 81 9.59 11.25 5.52
C TRP A 81 8.43 11.83 6.32
N GLU A 82 7.34 11.06 6.43
CA GLU A 82 6.14 11.49 7.14
C GLU A 82 6.42 11.78 8.62
N PHE A 83 7.35 11.05 9.26
CA PHE A 83 7.79 11.27 10.64
C PHE A 83 9.01 12.18 10.77
N GLY A 84 9.38 12.91 9.72
CA GLY A 84 10.39 13.96 9.75
C GLY A 84 11.79 13.54 9.27
N GLY A 85 11.94 12.33 8.72
CA GLY A 85 13.14 11.90 8.01
C GLY A 85 13.31 12.56 6.65
N ASN A 86 14.28 12.09 5.87
CA ASN A 86 14.51 12.56 4.50
C ASN A 86 14.46 11.40 3.51
N ILE A 87 13.97 11.69 2.30
CA ILE A 87 14.02 10.80 1.16
C ILE A 87 14.77 11.45 -0.01
N ARG A 88 15.22 10.61 -0.95
CA ARG A 88 15.76 11.02 -2.25
C ARG A 88 14.91 10.41 -3.35
N TRP A 89 14.55 11.22 -4.34
CA TRP A 89 13.83 10.75 -5.53
C TRP A 89 14.71 9.86 -6.43
N PRO A 90 14.10 8.91 -7.17
CA PRO A 90 14.83 8.03 -8.07
C PRO A 90 15.22 8.77 -9.35
N VAL A 91 16.43 9.32 -9.38
CA VAL A 91 16.97 10.11 -10.50
C VAL A 91 18.25 9.52 -11.09
N GLY A 92 18.90 8.61 -10.37
CA GLY A 92 20.08 7.88 -10.85
C GLY A 92 19.70 6.80 -11.85
N GLU A 93 20.66 6.39 -12.67
CA GLU A 93 20.49 5.41 -13.75
C GLU A 93 19.89 4.07 -13.28
N PHE A 94 20.21 3.65 -12.06
CA PHE A 94 19.73 2.39 -11.47
C PHE A 94 18.68 2.60 -10.37
N ASP A 95 18.20 3.83 -10.17
CA ASP A 95 17.18 4.09 -9.16
C ASP A 95 15.79 3.71 -9.69
N MET A 96 15.06 2.91 -8.91
CA MET A 96 13.70 2.49 -9.27
C MET A 96 12.62 3.05 -8.34
N ALA A 97 12.99 3.51 -7.14
CA ALA A 97 12.06 3.98 -6.13
C ALA A 97 12.71 5.02 -5.19
N PRO A 98 11.91 5.84 -4.46
CA PRO A 98 12.43 6.75 -3.45
C PRO A 98 13.13 6.02 -2.31
N MET A 99 14.30 6.51 -1.92
CA MET A 99 15.14 5.92 -0.88
C MET A 99 15.18 6.81 0.36
N VAL A 100 15.17 6.21 1.55
CA VAL A 100 15.44 6.95 2.80
C VAL A 100 16.91 7.36 2.84
N THR A 101 17.18 8.64 3.08
CA THR A 101 18.53 9.16 3.28
C THR A 101 18.79 9.58 4.73
N ARG A 102 17.73 9.78 5.51
CA ARG A 102 17.81 10.01 6.95
C ARG A 102 16.58 9.43 7.65
N HIS A 103 16.81 8.52 8.60
CA HIS A 103 15.76 8.02 9.47
C HIS A 103 15.46 9.05 10.58
N PRO A 104 14.18 9.29 10.92
CA PRO A 104 13.82 10.20 12.01
C PRO A 104 14.21 9.68 13.40
N VAL A 105 14.41 8.37 13.56
CA VAL A 105 14.81 7.72 14.81
C VAL A 105 16.17 7.05 14.62
N ASN A 106 17.15 7.39 15.45
CA ASN A 106 18.48 6.76 15.44
C ASN A 106 18.82 6.10 16.78
N THR A 107 18.18 6.57 17.86
CA THR A 107 18.32 6.06 19.22
C THR A 107 16.96 5.69 19.81
N GLU A 108 16.96 4.94 20.91
CA GLU A 108 15.71 4.61 21.60
C GLU A 108 15.03 5.86 22.16
N GLU A 109 15.81 6.80 22.68
CA GLU A 109 15.35 8.06 23.25
C GLU A 109 14.59 8.90 22.22
N ASP A 110 14.93 8.80 20.93
CA ASP A 110 14.23 9.50 19.85
C ASP A 110 12.78 9.01 19.70
N VAL A 111 12.54 7.71 19.89
CA VAL A 111 11.20 7.11 19.81
C VAL A 111 10.25 7.73 20.83
N TRP A 112 10.73 7.92 22.05
CA TRP A 112 9.93 8.46 23.15
C TRP A 112 9.62 9.95 22.98
N LYS A 113 10.41 10.67 22.20
CA LYS A 113 10.18 12.07 21.82
C LYS A 113 9.31 12.22 20.57
N LEU A 114 9.19 11.17 19.77
CA LEU A 114 8.44 11.17 18.52
C LEU A 114 6.94 11.34 18.78
N LYS A 115 6.29 12.14 17.93
CA LYS A 115 4.85 12.42 17.98
C LYS A 115 4.21 12.03 16.66
N VAL A 116 2.93 11.71 16.70
CA VAL A 116 2.12 11.51 15.49
C VAL A 116 2.05 12.84 14.72
N PRO A 117 2.55 12.90 13.47
CA PRO A 117 2.52 14.12 12.67
C PRO A 117 1.12 14.41 12.13
N ASP A 118 0.88 15.66 11.70
CA ASP A 118 -0.37 16.03 11.02
C ASP A 118 -0.38 15.45 9.60
N VAL A 119 -1.35 14.58 9.34
CA VAL A 119 -1.55 13.90 8.05
C VAL A 119 -1.63 14.88 6.89
N LYS A 120 -2.18 16.08 7.07
CA LYS A 120 -2.37 17.04 5.97
C LYS A 120 -1.07 17.61 5.42
N THR A 121 0.01 17.54 6.20
CA THR A 121 1.30 18.15 5.86
C THR A 121 2.47 17.16 5.89
N ALA A 122 2.24 15.93 6.36
CA ALA A 122 3.26 14.92 6.50
C ALA A 122 3.72 14.38 5.14
N GLY A 123 5.03 14.49 4.88
CA GLY A 123 5.73 13.79 3.79
C GLY A 123 5.03 13.89 2.43
N ILE A 124 4.72 12.74 1.82
CA ILE A 124 4.10 12.65 0.49
C ILE A 124 2.61 13.01 0.48
N VAL A 125 1.94 13.07 1.64
CA VAL A 125 0.47 13.14 1.71
C VAL A 125 -0.13 14.33 0.94
N PRO A 126 0.47 15.54 0.91
CA PRO A 126 0.00 16.64 0.06
C PRO A 126 0.01 16.29 -1.44
N LEU A 127 1.06 15.62 -1.94
CA LEU A 127 1.16 15.19 -3.34
C LEU A 127 0.14 14.10 -3.65
N GLN A 128 -0.06 13.15 -2.74
CA GLN A 128 -1.11 12.14 -2.85
C GLN A 128 -2.50 12.79 -2.90
N THR A 129 -2.74 13.81 -2.09
CA THR A 129 -4.01 14.54 -2.06
C THR A 129 -4.27 15.24 -3.38
N GLU A 130 -3.27 15.91 -3.97
CA GLU A 130 -3.38 16.51 -5.30
C GLU A 130 -3.66 15.43 -6.36
N PHE A 131 -2.92 14.34 -6.34
CA PHE A 131 -3.08 13.21 -7.26
C PHE A 131 -4.50 12.62 -7.20
N TYR A 132 -5.02 12.32 -6.01
CA TYR A 132 -6.36 11.74 -5.87
C TYR A 132 -7.49 12.71 -6.22
N LYS A 133 -7.30 14.01 -5.99
CA LYS A 133 -8.24 15.04 -6.45
C LYS A 133 -8.29 15.16 -7.97
N LEU A 134 -7.19 14.87 -8.66
CA LEU A 134 -7.16 14.81 -10.12
C LEU A 134 -7.80 13.53 -10.62
N SER A 135 -7.48 12.39 -10.00
CA SER A 135 -8.01 11.10 -10.46
C SER A 135 -9.51 10.95 -10.22
N SER A 136 -10.05 11.54 -9.16
CA SER A 136 -11.47 11.48 -8.83
C SER A 136 -12.40 12.35 -9.70
N GLN A 137 -11.88 13.08 -10.69
CA GLN A 137 -12.69 13.97 -11.54
C GLN A 137 -13.43 13.24 -12.65
N GLU A 138 -13.03 12.01 -12.97
CA GLU A 138 -13.62 11.20 -14.03
C GLU A 138 -13.70 9.73 -13.61
N SER A 139 -14.53 8.95 -14.30
CA SER A 139 -14.64 7.50 -14.13
C SER A 139 -14.62 6.86 -15.50
N LEU A 140 -13.57 6.07 -15.78
CA LEU A 140 -13.40 5.37 -17.06
C LEU A 140 -13.82 3.90 -16.97
N ASP A 141 -14.08 3.26 -18.11
CA ASP A 141 -14.51 1.86 -18.19
C ASP A 141 -13.45 0.85 -17.72
N ASN A 142 -12.18 1.25 -17.67
CA ASN A 142 -11.08 0.47 -17.10
C ASN A 142 -10.65 0.91 -15.69
N GLU A 143 -11.43 1.80 -15.06
CA GLU A 143 -11.14 2.39 -13.75
C GLU A 143 -12.23 1.98 -12.73
N PRO A 144 -12.09 0.80 -12.09
CA PRO A 144 -13.06 0.33 -11.09
C PRO A 144 -13.07 1.15 -9.81
N PHE A 145 -11.94 1.80 -9.50
CA PHE A 145 -11.75 2.65 -8.33
C PHE A 145 -10.98 3.90 -8.75
N SER A 146 -11.39 5.06 -8.24
CA SER A 146 -10.79 6.36 -8.53
C SER A 146 -9.61 6.71 -7.62
N ALA A 147 -9.32 5.90 -6.60
CA ALA A 147 -8.17 6.07 -5.72
C ALA A 147 -7.77 4.77 -5.02
N LEU A 148 -6.47 4.46 -5.02
CA LEU A 148 -5.86 3.41 -4.21
C LEU A 148 -5.12 4.01 -3.01
N CYS A 149 -5.86 4.35 -1.96
CA CYS A 149 -5.32 5.09 -0.82
C CYS A 149 -4.46 4.22 0.09
N TYR A 150 -3.22 4.62 0.34
CA TYR A 150 -2.31 3.87 1.20
C TYR A 150 -2.77 3.94 2.67
N ALA A 151 -3.22 2.82 3.21
CA ALA A 151 -3.91 2.70 4.49
C ALA A 151 -3.45 1.50 5.37
N GLY A 152 -2.55 0.63 4.89
CA GLY A 152 -2.07 -0.55 5.65
C GLY A 152 -0.55 -0.62 5.87
N GLY A 153 -0.04 -1.76 6.32
CA GLY A 153 1.40 -2.06 6.43
C GLY A 153 2.17 -1.30 7.52
N PRO A 154 1.70 -1.32 8.79
CA PRO A 154 2.34 -0.58 9.89
C PRO A 154 3.75 -1.08 10.20
N PHE A 155 4.05 -2.37 10.04
CA PHE A 155 5.34 -2.93 10.45
C PHE A 155 6.47 -2.42 9.54
N THR A 156 6.28 -2.49 8.21
CA THR A 156 7.24 -1.94 7.24
C THR A 156 7.46 -0.44 7.44
N LYS A 157 6.41 0.30 7.76
CA LYS A 157 6.53 1.74 8.01
C LYS A 157 7.28 2.04 9.31
N ALA A 158 7.08 1.25 10.36
CA ALA A 158 7.89 1.32 11.58
C ALA A 158 9.37 1.02 11.29
N ALA A 159 9.64 0.00 10.46
CA ALA A 159 10.98 -0.31 10.00
C ALA A 159 11.60 0.87 9.22
N ASN A 160 10.83 1.58 8.39
CA ASN A 160 11.31 2.78 7.68
C ASN A 160 11.59 3.97 8.61
N ILE A 161 10.86 4.11 9.72
CA ILE A 161 11.07 5.19 10.72
C ILE A 161 12.41 5.00 11.45
N VAL A 162 12.79 3.77 11.76
CA VAL A 162 13.97 3.44 12.59
C VAL A 162 15.19 3.02 11.77
N GLY A 163 14.96 2.50 10.56
CA GLY A 163 15.92 1.70 9.80
C GLY A 163 15.67 0.20 10.04
N PRO A 164 15.52 -0.62 8.98
CA PRO A 164 15.02 -2.00 9.09
C PRO A 164 15.91 -2.90 9.94
N ASP A 165 17.23 -2.82 9.77
CA ASP A 165 18.22 -3.56 10.55
C ASP A 165 18.22 -3.19 12.04
N THR A 166 18.06 -1.91 12.38
CA THR A 166 17.92 -1.48 13.77
C THR A 166 16.58 -1.90 14.36
N PHE A 167 15.49 -1.76 13.60
CA PHE A 167 14.15 -2.17 14.02
C PHE A 167 14.10 -3.66 14.34
N CYS A 168 14.65 -4.52 13.47
CA CYS A 168 14.72 -5.97 13.71
C CYS A 168 15.50 -6.30 14.99
N LYS A 169 16.59 -5.59 15.29
CA LYS A 169 17.33 -5.76 16.56
C LYS A 169 16.48 -5.35 17.77
N TRP A 170 15.64 -4.33 17.64
CA TRP A 170 14.79 -3.85 18.71
C TRP A 170 13.65 -4.80 19.05
N LEU A 171 13.10 -5.54 18.09
CA LEU A 171 12.11 -6.60 18.38
C LEU A 171 12.60 -7.57 19.47
N ILE A 172 13.92 -7.80 19.52
CA ILE A 172 14.54 -8.70 20.49
C ILE A 172 15.03 -7.93 21.73
N LYS A 173 15.75 -6.83 21.52
CA LYS A 173 16.51 -6.17 22.60
C LYS A 173 15.74 -5.03 23.29
N LYS A 174 14.74 -4.47 22.62
CA LYS A 174 14.02 -3.24 23.02
C LYS A 174 12.55 -3.31 22.57
N PRO A 175 11.78 -4.34 22.99
CA PRO A 175 10.42 -4.59 22.51
C PRO A 175 9.48 -3.42 22.81
N ASP A 176 9.62 -2.76 23.96
CA ASP A 176 8.82 -1.57 24.30
C ASP A 176 9.01 -0.42 23.31
N ALA A 177 10.25 -0.18 22.88
CA ALA A 177 10.56 0.83 21.88
C ALA A 177 9.98 0.44 20.50
N ALA A 178 10.05 -0.84 20.12
CA ALA A 178 9.45 -1.32 18.88
C ALA A 178 7.92 -1.16 18.88
N HIS A 179 7.24 -1.59 19.95
CA HIS A 179 5.81 -1.38 20.14
C HIS A 179 5.42 0.09 20.13
N ARG A 180 6.26 0.96 20.71
CA ARG A 180 6.02 2.40 20.70
C ARG A 180 6.03 2.98 19.28
N VAL A 181 6.99 2.58 18.44
CA VAL A 181 7.03 3.02 17.03
C VAL A 181 5.82 2.48 16.26
N LEU A 182 5.50 1.19 16.43
CA LEU A 182 4.33 0.56 15.81
C LEU A 182 3.02 1.25 16.19
N ARG A 183 2.88 1.62 17.46
CA ARG A 183 1.71 2.38 17.94
C ARG A 183 1.61 3.75 17.26
N LEU A 184 2.72 4.50 17.22
CA LEU A 184 2.78 5.82 16.59
C LEU A 184 2.39 5.78 15.11
N ILE A 185 2.95 4.84 14.35
CA ILE A 185 2.64 4.73 12.92
C ILE A 185 1.21 4.22 12.70
N THR A 186 0.72 3.31 13.54
CA THR A 186 -0.66 2.82 13.43
C THR A 186 -1.66 3.95 13.69
N ASP A 187 -1.42 4.79 14.70
CA ASP A 187 -2.25 5.97 14.97
C ASP A 187 -2.22 6.98 13.81
N PHE A 188 -1.05 7.22 13.24
CA PHE A 188 -0.93 8.04 12.03
C PHE A 188 -1.74 7.47 10.86
N MET A 189 -1.65 6.16 10.61
CA MET A 189 -2.37 5.50 9.51
C MET A 189 -3.90 5.53 9.72
N LYS A 190 -4.37 5.45 10.97
CA LYS A 190 -5.79 5.65 11.28
C LYS A 190 -6.25 7.07 10.95
N ASN A 191 -5.50 8.08 11.39
CA ASN A 191 -5.78 9.48 11.07
C ASN A 191 -5.74 9.73 9.55
N LEU A 192 -4.81 9.08 8.85
CA LEU A 192 -4.67 9.19 7.40
C LEU A 192 -5.87 8.57 6.67
N THR A 193 -6.36 7.42 7.15
CA THR A 193 -7.56 6.78 6.59
C THR A 193 -8.80 7.63 6.80
N GLU A 194 -8.96 8.25 7.98
CA GLU A 194 -10.04 9.22 8.24
C GLU A 194 -9.92 10.42 7.30
N TYR A 195 -8.72 10.95 7.11
CA TYR A 195 -8.48 12.05 6.18
C TYR A 195 -8.84 11.69 4.73
N TRP A 196 -8.55 10.47 4.27
CA TRP A 196 -8.98 10.00 2.95
C TRP A 196 -10.49 9.91 2.82
N LYS A 197 -11.18 9.40 3.83
CA LYS A 197 -12.65 9.39 3.87
C LYS A 197 -13.21 10.82 3.80
N ASP A 198 -12.67 11.75 4.57
CA ASP A 198 -13.15 13.13 4.59
C ASP A 198 -12.88 13.88 3.29
N THR A 199 -11.77 13.53 2.60
CA THR A 199 -11.34 14.23 1.39
C THR A 199 -11.96 13.66 0.11
N LEU A 200 -12.11 12.33 0.03
CA LEU A 200 -12.50 11.62 -1.18
C LEU A 200 -13.86 10.90 -1.04
N GLY A 201 -14.36 10.76 0.18
CA GLY A 201 -15.46 9.85 0.48
C GLY A 201 -15.01 8.38 0.49
N ILE A 202 -16.00 7.49 0.41
CA ILE A 202 -15.79 6.02 0.44
C ILE A 202 -16.09 5.40 -0.93
N ALA A 203 -17.04 5.97 -1.67
CA ALA A 203 -17.43 5.44 -2.98
C ALA A 203 -16.27 5.57 -3.98
N GLY A 204 -15.89 4.46 -4.62
CA GLY A 204 -14.79 4.43 -5.58
C GLY A 204 -13.39 4.51 -4.96
N VAL A 205 -13.25 4.48 -3.64
CA VAL A 205 -11.96 4.51 -2.94
C VAL A 205 -11.63 3.12 -2.40
N LEU A 206 -10.44 2.62 -2.72
CA LEU A 206 -9.94 1.33 -2.25
C LEU A 206 -8.76 1.55 -1.28
N PRO A 207 -8.93 1.32 0.03
CA PRO A 207 -7.82 1.26 0.97
C PRO A 207 -6.85 0.15 0.59
N TRP A 208 -5.56 0.47 0.64
CA TRP A 208 -4.50 -0.45 0.24
C TRP A 208 -3.37 -0.55 1.26
N GLY A 209 -2.78 -1.74 1.42
CA GLY A 209 -1.65 -1.98 2.29
C GLY A 209 -0.66 -2.98 1.72
N ALA A 210 0.61 -2.82 2.08
CA ALA A 210 1.65 -3.81 1.83
C ALA A 210 2.62 -3.83 3.02
N ASP A 211 3.10 -5.01 3.41
CA ASP A 211 4.00 -5.14 4.57
C ASP A 211 5.20 -6.09 4.33
N PRO A 212 6.08 -5.79 3.35
CA PRO A 212 7.20 -6.67 2.98
C PRO A 212 8.17 -6.96 4.13
N SER A 213 8.42 -6.00 5.02
CA SER A 213 9.36 -6.18 6.14
C SER A 213 8.85 -7.15 7.21
N SER A 214 7.56 -7.50 7.18
CA SER A 214 6.96 -8.49 8.07
C SER A 214 7.16 -9.95 7.61
N SER A 215 7.76 -10.16 6.42
CA SER A 215 7.98 -11.48 5.84
C SER A 215 8.89 -12.39 6.67
N ASN A 216 8.77 -13.70 6.45
CA ASN A 216 9.59 -14.72 7.09
C ASN A 216 11.07 -14.68 6.68
N GLN A 217 11.41 -13.94 5.62
CA GLN A 217 12.79 -13.58 5.27
C GLN A 217 13.41 -12.58 6.27
N MET A 218 12.57 -11.75 6.91
CA MET A 218 13.00 -10.68 7.80
C MET A 218 12.80 -11.03 9.27
N ILE A 219 11.67 -11.65 9.63
CA ILE A 219 11.30 -11.94 11.02
C ILE A 219 10.68 -13.33 11.17
N SER A 220 10.78 -13.90 12.38
CA SER A 220 10.13 -15.17 12.69
C SER A 220 8.60 -15.03 12.76
N PRO A 221 7.83 -16.12 12.60
CA PRO A 221 6.38 -16.10 12.79
C PRO A 221 5.95 -15.62 14.18
N LYS A 222 6.75 -15.93 15.22
CA LYS A 222 6.53 -15.41 16.57
C LYS A 222 6.62 -13.88 16.63
N ASN A 223 7.62 -13.30 15.98
CA ASN A 223 7.74 -11.84 15.91
C ASN A 223 6.62 -11.23 15.05
N PHE A 224 6.15 -11.93 14.00
CA PHE A 224 4.99 -11.50 13.23
C PHE A 224 3.74 -11.43 14.11
N GLU A 225 3.47 -12.50 14.88
CA GLU A 225 2.34 -12.59 15.81
C GLU A 225 2.36 -11.47 16.85
N GLU A 226 3.53 -11.14 17.40
CA GLU A 226 3.68 -10.12 18.44
C GLU A 226 3.66 -8.68 17.89
N PHE A 227 4.35 -8.43 16.77
CA PHE A 227 4.67 -7.06 16.32
C PHE A 227 3.98 -6.63 15.02
N ALA A 228 3.49 -7.54 14.17
CA ALA A 228 2.86 -7.20 12.89
C ALA A 228 1.34 -7.42 12.92
N LEU A 229 0.91 -8.60 13.39
CA LEU A 229 -0.49 -9.02 13.44
C LEU A 229 -1.40 -8.03 14.18
N PRO A 230 -1.16 -7.67 15.46
CA PRO A 230 -2.13 -6.88 16.24
C PRO A 230 -2.35 -5.50 15.63
N TYR A 231 -1.30 -4.86 15.15
CA TYR A 231 -1.37 -3.51 14.57
C TYR A 231 -2.03 -3.51 13.20
N THR A 232 -1.73 -4.49 12.35
CA THR A 232 -2.37 -4.61 11.03
C THR A 232 -3.86 -4.95 11.19
N LYS A 233 -4.20 -5.86 12.11
CA LYS A 233 -5.59 -6.20 12.43
C LYS A 233 -6.37 -4.98 12.93
N GLU A 234 -5.83 -4.27 13.91
CA GLU A 234 -6.45 -3.06 14.47
C GLU A 234 -6.68 -1.96 13.42
N LEU A 235 -5.71 -1.77 12.51
CA LEU A 235 -5.81 -0.80 11.43
C LEU A 235 -6.89 -1.19 10.41
N ASN A 236 -6.95 -2.46 10.02
CA ASN A 236 -7.98 -2.95 9.11
C ASN A 236 -9.38 -2.88 9.74
N GLU A 237 -9.54 -3.25 11.01
CA GLU A 237 -10.79 -3.07 11.75
C GLU A 237 -11.22 -1.61 11.76
N LYS A 238 -10.27 -0.68 11.96
CA LYS A 238 -10.56 0.76 11.85
C LYS A 238 -11.02 1.14 10.44
N ILE A 239 -10.34 0.69 9.39
CA ILE A 239 -10.73 0.96 7.99
C ILE A 239 -12.17 0.50 7.75
N LEU A 240 -12.51 -0.73 8.13
CA LEU A 240 -13.86 -1.26 7.94
C LEU A 240 -14.91 -0.51 8.78
N SER A 241 -14.57 -0.12 10.02
CA SER A 241 -15.47 0.67 10.88
C SER A 241 -15.80 2.06 10.30
N LEU A 242 -14.99 2.58 9.38
CA LEU A 242 -15.24 3.85 8.69
C LEU A 242 -16.24 3.71 7.54
N GLY A 243 -16.60 2.48 7.14
CA GLY A 243 -17.57 2.17 6.09
C GLY A 243 -16.97 1.66 4.78
N TYR A 244 -15.64 1.53 4.69
CA TYR A 244 -15.00 0.85 3.56
C TYR A 244 -15.39 -0.63 3.56
N LYS A 245 -15.76 -1.15 2.38
CA LYS A 245 -16.22 -2.55 2.24
C LYS A 245 -15.11 -3.53 1.88
N HIS A 246 -14.08 -3.04 1.20
CA HIS A 246 -13.01 -3.84 0.62
C HIS A 246 -11.67 -3.23 1.00
N ILE A 247 -10.71 -4.06 1.36
CA ILE A 247 -9.30 -3.68 1.57
C ILE A 247 -8.48 -4.49 0.58
N PHE A 248 -7.60 -3.82 -0.15
CA PHE A 248 -6.60 -4.49 -0.97
C PHE A 248 -5.29 -4.62 -0.20
N CYS A 249 -4.82 -5.84 0.05
CA CYS A 249 -3.52 -6.07 0.67
C CYS A 249 -2.58 -6.83 -0.27
N HIS A 250 -1.37 -6.31 -0.44
CA HIS A 250 -0.27 -7.03 -1.05
C HIS A 250 0.62 -7.64 0.04
N ILE A 251 0.52 -8.95 0.22
CA ILE A 251 1.29 -9.77 1.15
C ILE A 251 2.60 -10.16 0.46
N CYS A 252 3.62 -9.31 0.62
CA CYS A 252 4.89 -9.39 -0.08
C CYS A 252 5.90 -10.31 0.64
N GLY A 253 6.78 -10.94 -0.14
CA GLY A 253 7.85 -11.82 0.33
C GLY A 253 7.37 -13.21 0.77
N GLU A 254 8.29 -13.98 1.34
CA GLU A 254 8.00 -15.30 1.91
C GLU A 254 7.10 -15.17 3.16
N GLN A 255 5.90 -15.72 3.11
CA GLN A 255 4.85 -15.55 4.12
C GLN A 255 4.14 -16.86 4.48
N ASN A 256 4.61 -18.02 4.00
CA ASN A 256 3.95 -19.31 4.17
C ASN A 256 3.71 -19.66 5.66
N LEU A 257 4.66 -19.35 6.54
CA LEU A 257 4.50 -19.58 7.98
C LEU A 257 3.61 -18.53 8.66
N ASN A 258 3.36 -17.40 8.00
CA ASN A 258 2.52 -16.32 8.50
C ASN A 258 1.05 -16.43 8.03
N LEU A 259 0.72 -17.31 7.06
CA LEU A 259 -0.64 -17.44 6.52
C LEU A 259 -1.73 -17.65 7.60
N PRO A 260 -1.53 -18.50 8.64
CA PRO A 260 -2.51 -18.65 9.73
C PRO A 260 -2.76 -17.35 10.52
N TYR A 261 -1.78 -16.44 10.57
CA TYR A 261 -1.90 -15.15 11.22
C TYR A 261 -2.55 -14.11 10.30
N TRP A 262 -2.15 -14.07 9.02
CA TRP A 262 -2.79 -13.23 8.02
C TRP A 262 -4.29 -13.52 7.89
N ALA A 263 -4.72 -14.78 8.00
CA ALA A 263 -6.12 -15.20 7.99
C ALA A 263 -6.97 -14.61 9.14
N GLN A 264 -6.34 -14.12 10.21
CA GLN A 264 -7.03 -13.51 11.35
C GLN A 264 -7.30 -12.01 11.15
N ILE A 265 -6.78 -11.43 10.07
CA ILE A 265 -6.91 -10.00 9.76
C ILE A 265 -8.15 -9.82 8.88
N PRO A 266 -9.08 -8.91 9.24
CA PRO A 266 -10.24 -8.67 8.40
C PRO A 266 -9.85 -7.83 7.18
N PHE A 267 -10.23 -8.26 5.99
CA PHE A 267 -9.95 -7.54 4.73
C PHE A 267 -11.21 -6.96 4.06
N GLY A 268 -12.37 -7.12 4.70
CA GLY A 268 -13.66 -6.77 4.12
C GLY A 268 -14.36 -7.96 3.48
N ASP A 269 -15.48 -7.71 2.82
CA ASP A 269 -16.30 -8.75 2.18
C ASP A 269 -16.67 -8.38 0.73
N PRO A 270 -15.95 -8.93 -0.27
CA PRO A 270 -14.68 -9.63 -0.13
C PRO A 270 -13.51 -8.67 0.14
N GLY A 271 -12.44 -9.19 0.74
CA GLY A 271 -11.11 -8.58 0.67
C GLY A 271 -10.42 -8.91 -0.66
N LEU A 272 -9.46 -8.09 -1.07
CA LEU A 272 -8.61 -8.34 -2.23
C LEU A 272 -7.19 -8.64 -1.72
N LEU A 273 -6.63 -9.79 -2.07
CA LEU A 273 -5.29 -10.19 -1.62
C LEU A 273 -4.40 -10.51 -2.83
N SER A 274 -3.18 -9.99 -2.81
CA SER A 274 -2.12 -10.31 -3.76
C SER A 274 -0.92 -10.83 -2.98
N PHE A 275 -0.27 -11.87 -3.46
CA PHE A 275 0.88 -12.50 -2.81
C PHE A 275 2.16 -12.31 -3.62
N GLY A 276 3.30 -12.29 -2.92
CA GLY A 276 4.62 -12.44 -3.55
C GLY A 276 4.75 -13.80 -4.24
N HIS A 277 5.69 -13.90 -5.19
CA HIS A 277 5.95 -15.13 -5.95
C HIS A 277 6.41 -16.31 -5.08
N GLU A 278 6.80 -16.05 -3.83
CA GLU A 278 7.21 -17.03 -2.84
C GLU A 278 6.04 -17.86 -2.28
N VAL A 279 4.80 -17.40 -2.44
CA VAL A 279 3.60 -18.08 -1.92
C VAL A 279 2.77 -18.59 -3.09
N ASP A 280 2.62 -19.92 -3.18
CA ASP A 280 1.74 -20.54 -4.17
C ASP A 280 0.27 -20.15 -3.92
N LEU A 281 -0.45 -19.82 -4.99
CA LEU A 281 -1.86 -19.43 -4.90
C LEU A 281 -2.74 -20.54 -4.34
N GLU A 282 -2.41 -21.82 -4.60
CA GLU A 282 -3.12 -22.96 -4.04
C GLU A 282 -2.98 -22.99 -2.51
N THR A 283 -1.76 -22.80 -1.99
CA THR A 283 -1.48 -22.72 -0.55
C THR A 283 -2.19 -21.52 0.09
N ALA A 284 -2.20 -20.37 -0.56
CA ALA A 284 -2.92 -19.20 -0.06
C ALA A 284 -4.44 -19.43 -0.01
N ALA A 285 -5.01 -20.12 -1.01
CA ALA A 285 -6.44 -20.38 -1.10
C ALA A 285 -6.99 -21.22 0.06
N ASP A 286 -6.17 -22.07 0.69
CA ASP A 286 -6.56 -22.84 1.88
C ASP A 286 -6.90 -21.95 3.09
N TYR A 287 -6.36 -20.72 3.14
CA TYR A 287 -6.58 -19.76 4.22
C TYR A 287 -7.57 -18.65 3.85
N PHE A 288 -7.74 -18.36 2.55
CA PHE A 288 -8.54 -17.25 2.04
C PHE A 288 -9.53 -17.70 0.94
N PRO A 289 -10.65 -18.36 1.31
CA PRO A 289 -11.64 -18.87 0.35
C PRO A 289 -12.64 -17.83 -0.20
#